data_AF-A0A536LV22-F1
#
_entry.id   AF-A0A536LV22-F1
#
_cell.length_a   1.000
_cell.length_b   1.000
_cell.length_c   1.000
_cell.angle_alpha   90.00
_cell.angle_beta   90.00
_cell.angle_gamma   90.00
#
_symmetry.space_group_name_H-M   'P 1'
#
loop_
_entity.id
_entity.type
_entity.pdbx_description
1 polymer ?
#
loop_
_entity_poly.entity_id
_entity_poly.type
_entity_poly.pdbx_seq_one_letter_code
_entity_poly.pdbx_strand_id
1 'polypeptide(L)'
;MIRDARIKGLLKEGGTSRRKVVDELLAAVGRKAESFYYAFGDTNAFVIVDVPDNVTAAAVALTVGASGAVTLKTTVLMTAEEVDQATKKSPAARSSA
;
A
#
# COMPACT_ATOMS: atom_id res chain seq x y z
N MET A 1 -3.23 9.23 25.89
CA MET A 1 -2.91 10.34 24.97
C MET A 1 -1.82 9.88 24.01
N ILE A 2 -2.13 9.66 22.74
CA ILE A 2 -1.19 9.12 21.74
C ILE A 2 -0.08 10.15 21.50
N ARG A 3 1.14 9.88 21.98
CA ARG A 3 2.37 10.62 21.64
C ARG A 3 3.02 9.96 20.41
N ASP A 4 2.35 9.95 19.27
CA ASP A 4 2.96 9.44 18.03
C ASP A 4 3.65 10.59 17.28
N ALA A 5 4.97 10.50 17.11
CA ALA A 5 5.77 11.44 16.32
C ALA A 5 5.24 11.60 14.89
N ARG A 6 4.62 10.55 14.34
CA ARG A 6 4.02 10.55 13.00
C ARG A 6 2.85 11.53 12.88
N ILE A 7 2.05 11.68 13.95
CA ILE A 7 0.93 12.63 13.95
C ILE A 7 1.44 14.07 14.03
N LYS A 8 2.52 14.32 14.79
CA LYS A 8 3.14 15.65 14.87
C LYS A 8 3.66 16.11 13.51
N GLY A 9 4.32 15.22 12.76
CA GLY A 9 4.76 15.51 11.40
C GLY A 9 3.58 15.82 10.48
N LEU A 10 2.53 15.00 10.54
CA LEU A 10 1.32 15.21 9.74
C LEU A 10 0.60 16.54 10.05
N LEU A 11 0.54 16.95 11.32
CA LEU A 11 0.00 18.25 11.72
C LEU A 11 0.82 19.44 11.20
N LYS A 12 2.15 19.27 11.09
CA LYS A 12 3.06 20.32 10.62
C LYS A 12 3.06 20.45 9.09
N GLU A 13 3.08 19.33 8.39
CA GLU A 13 3.34 19.28 6.94
C GLU A 13 2.08 19.06 6.10
N GLY A 14 0.97 18.68 6.74
CA GLY A 14 -0.29 18.34 6.08
C GLY A 14 -0.23 17.00 5.33
N GLY A 15 -1.40 16.46 4.97
CA GLY A 15 -1.49 15.15 4.33
C GLY A 15 -1.00 15.10 2.87
N THR A 16 -0.99 16.24 2.18
CA THR A 16 -0.56 16.35 0.78
C THR A 16 0.95 16.20 0.61
N SER A 17 1.74 16.55 1.63
CA SER A 17 3.20 16.35 1.63
C SER A 17 3.58 14.88 1.47
N ARG A 18 2.92 13.98 2.23
CA ARG A 18 3.12 12.53 2.12
C ARG A 18 2.67 11.97 0.78
N ARG A 19 1.54 12.48 0.26
CA ARG A 19 1.07 12.12 -1.09
C ARG A 19 2.13 12.45 -2.14
N LYS A 20 2.73 13.63 -2.08
CA LYS A 20 3.78 14.07 -3.01
C LYS A 20 4.99 13.13 -3.02
N VAL A 21 5.44 12.69 -1.85
CA VAL A 21 6.55 11.71 -1.73
C VAL A 21 6.21 10.40 -2.44
N VAL A 22 5.00 9.88 -2.26
CA VAL A 22 4.55 8.66 -2.95
C VAL A 22 4.48 8.88 -4.46
N ASP A 23 3.93 10.01 -4.91
CA ASP A 23 3.83 10.32 -6.34
C ASP A 23 5.21 10.46 -7.00
N GLU A 24 6.19 11.07 -6.32
CA GLU A 24 7.58 11.19 -6.82
C GLU A 24 8.27 9.81 -6.94
N LEU A 25 8.08 8.93 -5.95
CA LEU A 25 8.61 7.56 -5.98
C LEU A 25 8.00 6.74 -7.11
N LEU A 26 6.68 6.85 -7.33
CA LEU A 26 6.01 6.14 -8.41
C LEU A 26 6.39 6.70 -9.78
N ALA A 27 6.56 8.02 -9.89
CA ALA A 27 7.02 8.65 -11.13
C ALA A 27 8.42 8.16 -11.54
N ALA A 28 9.31 7.91 -10.59
CA ALA A 28 10.65 7.37 -10.85
C ALA A 28 10.62 5.96 -11.47
N VAL A 29 9.52 5.20 -11.30
CA VAL A 29 9.30 3.90 -11.92
C VAL A 29 8.24 3.94 -13.05
N GLY A 30 7.91 5.14 -13.55
CA GLY A 30 6.96 5.32 -14.65
C GLY A 30 5.53 4.93 -14.28
N ARG A 31 5.15 5.11 -13.02
CA ARG A 31 3.82 4.79 -12.46
C ARG A 31 3.23 6.00 -11.72
N LYS A 32 1.98 5.85 -11.28
CA LYS A 32 1.25 6.82 -10.47
C LYS A 32 0.40 6.07 -9.44
N ALA A 33 0.09 6.71 -8.32
CA ALA A 33 -0.83 6.12 -7.35
C ALA A 33 -2.25 6.15 -7.93
N GLU A 34 -2.96 5.03 -7.83
CA GLU A 34 -4.38 4.96 -8.20
C GLU A 34 -5.22 5.76 -7.21
N SER A 35 -4.91 5.61 -5.92
CA SER A 35 -5.63 6.31 -4.86
C SER A 35 -4.79 6.53 -3.61
N PHE A 36 -5.17 7.55 -2.85
CA PHE A 36 -4.57 7.90 -1.57
C PHE A 36 -5.66 8.48 -0.67
N TYR A 37 -5.99 7.77 0.40
CA TYR A 37 -7.00 8.19 1.36
C TYR A 37 -6.43 8.19 2.77
N TYR A 38 -6.81 9.18 3.57
CA TYR A 38 -6.61 9.14 5.00
C TYR A 38 -7.80 8.45 5.67
N ALA A 39 -7.54 7.65 6.69
CA ALA A 39 -8.57 6.96 7.45
C ALA A 39 -8.43 7.27 8.94
N PHE A 40 -9.57 7.23 9.64
CA PHE A 40 -9.58 7.23 11.10
C PHE A 40 -9.34 5.80 11.61
N GLY A 41 -8.65 5.67 12.74
CA GLY A 41 -8.31 4.39 13.35
C GLY A 41 -6.80 4.13 13.35
N ASP A 42 -6.42 2.85 13.47
CA ASP A 42 -5.01 2.46 13.65
C ASP A 42 -4.18 2.65 12.38
N THR A 43 -4.81 2.51 11.21
CA THR A 43 -4.21 2.84 9.92
C THR A 43 -4.65 4.23 9.51
N ASN A 44 -3.70 5.15 9.39
CA ASN A 44 -4.00 6.56 9.11
C ASN A 44 -4.03 6.88 7.60
N ALA A 45 -3.52 6.00 6.74
CA ALA A 45 -3.58 6.17 5.30
C ALA A 45 -3.66 4.83 4.56
N PHE A 46 -4.45 4.79 3.50
CA PHE A 46 -4.51 3.73 2.51
C PHE A 46 -4.05 4.28 1.17
N VAL A 47 -3.14 3.55 0.53
CA VAL A 47 -2.57 3.92 -0.76
C VAL A 47 -2.66 2.71 -1.67
N ILE A 48 -3.28 2.89 -2.83
CA ILE A 48 -3.32 1.86 -3.87
C ILE A 48 -2.39 2.31 -5.00
N VAL A 49 -1.48 1.43 -5.37
CA VAL A 49 -0.48 1.66 -6.41
C VAL A 49 -0.54 0.51 -7.40
N ASP A 50 -0.54 0.84 -8.67
CA ASP A 50 -0.40 -0.13 -9.76
C ASP A 50 1.05 -0.08 -10.26
N VAL A 51 1.73 -1.21 -10.16
CA VAL A 51 3.15 -1.40 -10.46
C VAL A 51 3.33 -2.73 -11.20
N PRO A 52 4.32 -2.84 -12.10
CA PRO A 52 4.39 -3.98 -13.04
C PRO A 52 4.66 -5.33 -12.38
N ASP A 53 5.28 -5.34 -11.20
CA ASP A 53 5.66 -6.56 -10.50
C ASP A 53 5.88 -6.32 -8.99
N ASN A 54 5.97 -7.42 -8.24
CA ASN A 54 6.20 -7.41 -6.80
C ASN A 54 7.57 -6.84 -6.41
N VAL A 55 8.57 -6.88 -7.30
CA VAL A 55 9.91 -6.33 -7.03
C VAL A 55 9.85 -4.81 -6.98
N THR A 56 9.14 -4.20 -7.94
CA THR A 56 8.87 -2.78 -8.00
C THR A 56 8.01 -2.34 -6.81
N ALA A 57 6.97 -3.11 -6.47
CA ALA A 57 6.16 -2.86 -5.27
C ALA A 57 7.01 -2.86 -3.99
N ALA A 58 7.88 -3.87 -3.83
CA ALA A 58 8.76 -3.98 -2.69
C ALA A 58 9.78 -2.83 -2.62
N ALA A 59 10.36 -2.42 -3.75
CA ALA A 59 11.29 -1.29 -3.81
C ALA A 59 10.64 0.02 -3.33
N VAL A 60 9.41 0.30 -3.77
CA VAL A 60 8.63 1.46 -3.31
C VAL A 60 8.35 1.34 -1.80
N ALA A 61 7.85 0.19 -1.33
CA ALA A 61 7.52 -0.01 0.08
C ALA A 61 8.76 0.12 1.00
N LEU A 62 9.90 -0.45 0.61
CA LEU A 62 11.14 -0.35 1.36
C LEU A 62 11.64 1.10 1.42
N THR A 63 11.58 1.83 0.30
CA THR A 63 12.01 3.23 0.26
C THR A 63 11.16 4.12 1.15
N VAL A 64 9.83 3.94 1.10
CA VAL A 64 8.91 4.67 2.00
C VAL A 64 9.18 4.28 3.47
N GLY A 65 9.40 3.00 3.75
CA GLY A 65 9.65 2.49 5.11
C GLY A 65 10.96 2.98 5.71
N ALA A 66 12.01 3.10 4.90
CA ALA A 66 13.33 3.59 5.29
C ALA A 66 13.32 5.05 5.78
N SER A 67 12.28 5.84 5.44
CA SER A 67 12.13 7.22 5.93
C SER A 67 11.96 7.32 7.46
N GLY A 68 11.50 6.24 8.12
CA GLY A 68 11.15 6.25 9.55
C GLY A 68 9.91 7.08 9.89
N ALA A 69 9.33 7.80 8.92
CA ALA A 69 8.17 8.68 9.11
C ALA A 69 6.84 7.92 9.19
N VAL A 70 6.81 6.66 8.78
CA VAL A 70 5.61 5.83 8.71
C VAL A 70 5.88 4.39 9.16
N THR A 71 4.85 3.73 9.69
CA THR A 71 4.82 2.26 9.77
C THR A 71 4.04 1.77 8.55
N LEU A 72 4.57 0.77 7.86
CA LEU A 72 3.95 0.23 6.64
C LEU A 72 3.47 -1.19 6.84
N LYS A 73 2.31 -1.47 6.24
CA LYS A 73 1.83 -2.82 5.96
C LYS A 73 1.47 -2.88 4.49
N THR A 74 2.12 -3.77 3.76
CA THR A 74 1.87 -3.97 2.32
C THR A 74 0.99 -5.19 2.12
N THR A 75 -0.10 -5.01 1.37
CA THR A 75 -1.00 -6.11 0.96
C THR A 75 -0.98 -6.16 -0.56
N VAL A 76 -0.58 -7.31 -1.13
CA VAL A 76 -0.71 -7.54 -2.58
C VAL A 76 -2.18 -7.76 -2.89
N LEU A 77 -2.71 -7.00 -3.85
CA LEU A 77 -4.08 -7.15 -4.33
C LEU A 77 -4.07 -8.09 -5.53
N MET A 78 -5.13 -8.89 -5.65
CA MET A 78 -5.36 -9.74 -6.82
C MET A 78 -6.47 -9.15 -7.68
N THR A 79 -6.36 -9.27 -8.99
CA THR A 79 -7.47 -8.92 -9.88
C THR A 79 -8.58 -9.99 -9.79
N ALA A 80 -9.79 -9.63 -10.24
CA ALA A 80 -10.88 -10.59 -10.33
C ALA A 80 -10.50 -11.78 -11.22
N GLU A 81 -9.82 -11.53 -12.34
CA GLU A 81 -9.37 -12.56 -13.27
C GLU A 81 -8.32 -13.48 -12.64
N GLU A 82 -7.40 -12.95 -11.82
CA GLU A 82 -6.44 -13.79 -11.10
C GLU A 82 -7.13 -14.72 -10.10
N VAL A 83 -8.15 -14.22 -9.40
CA VAL A 83 -9.00 -15.04 -8.53
C VAL A 83 -9.73 -16.11 -9.33
N ASP A 84 -10.30 -15.76 -10.50
CA ASP A 84 -10.96 -16.70 -11.40
C ASP A 84 -10.01 -17.81 -11.84
N GLN A 85 -8.76 -17.48 -12.21
CA GLN A 85 -7.75 -18.48 -12.55
C GLN A 85 -7.36 -19.34 -11.34
N ALA A 86 -7.31 -18.76 -10.13
CA ALA A 86 -7.04 -19.50 -8.91
C ALA A 86 -8.16 -20.52 -8.60
N THR A 87 -9.42 -20.18 -8.82
CA THR A 87 -10.56 -21.11 -8.60
C THR A 87 -10.44 -22.39 -9.43
N LYS A 88 -9.93 -22.28 -10.67
CA LYS A 88 -9.72 -23.41 -11.59
C LYS A 88 -8.58 -24.34 -11.18
N LYS A 89 -7.68 -23.87 -10.30
CA LYS A 89 -6.55 -24.64 -9.74
C LYS A 89 -6.86 -25.22 -8.37
N SER A 90 -8.04 -24.93 -7.81
CA SER A 90 -8.42 -25.43 -6.49
C SER A 90 -8.48 -26.96 -6.50
N PRO A 91 -7.70 -27.66 -5.66
CA PRO A 91 -7.87 -29.10 -5.49
C PRO A 91 -9.32 -29.36 -5.11
N ALA A 92 -9.96 -30.35 -5.74
CA ALA A 92 -11.32 -30.73 -5.36
C ALA A 92 -11.36 -31.00 -3.85
N ALA A 93 -12.02 -30.12 -3.11
CA ALA A 93 -12.29 -30.35 -1.70
C ALA A 93 -13.11 -31.63 -1.63
N ARG A 94 -12.55 -32.70 -1.06
CA ARG A 94 -13.35 -33.87 -0.68
C ARG A 94 -14.23 -33.40 0.47
N SER A 95 -15.44 -32.97 0.15
CA SER A 95 -16.48 -32.74 1.12
C SER A 95 -16.78 -34.09 1.78
N SER A 96 -16.28 -34.33 2.98
CA SER A 96 -16.85 -35.35 3.85
C SER A 96 -18.22 -34.84 4.30
N ALA A 97 -19.26 -35.44 3.74
CA ALA A 97 -20.63 -35.28 4.20
C ALA A 97 -20.80 -35.84 5.62
#